data_AF-X1JBU0-F1
#
_entry.id   AF-X1JBU0-F1
#
_cell.length_a   1.000
_cell.length_b   1.000
_cell.length_c   1.000
_cell.angle_alpha   90.00
_cell.angle_beta   90.00
_cell.angle_gamma   90.00
#
_symmetry.space_group_name_H-M   'P 1'
#
loop_
_entity.id
_entity.type
_entity.pdbx_description
1 polymer ?
#
loop_
_entity_poly.entity_id
_entity_poly.type
_entity_poly.pdbx_seq_one_letter_code
_entity_poly.pdbx_strand_id
1 'polypeptide(L)'
;SLSLTELQQWGKFRTKVLAERDFIPIKPPNWDSLVNKLLARAVKLEAPVDASPENEAKLSIKRWFDQRGEGSEYSDIQSGSYALVPYRGPETDYESKEYWAFQPTPLLRWLKRDLGKTITRDSLWAMMVGWGGIKWQWRIGKGGAGTPVRLWALPPDFAMSAEFATEKEEKQEEMGIAEGEGEEMPDI
;
A
#
# COMPACT_ATOMS: atom_id res chain seq x y z
N SER A 1 -12.56 23.06 -5.34
CA SER A 1 -12.41 21.64 -5.73
C SER A 1 -12.49 21.59 -7.25
N LEU A 2 -11.58 20.88 -7.91
CA LEU A 2 -11.60 20.77 -9.37
C LEU A 2 -12.45 19.56 -9.78
N SER A 3 -13.32 19.77 -10.76
CA SER A 3 -14.19 18.77 -11.39
C SER A 3 -13.40 17.80 -12.28
N LEU A 4 -14.02 16.65 -12.60
CA LEU A 4 -13.44 15.61 -13.46
C LEU A 4 -13.04 16.16 -14.85
N THR A 5 -13.79 17.14 -15.35
CA THR A 5 -13.54 17.83 -16.61
C THR A 5 -12.27 18.69 -16.54
N GLU A 6 -12.03 19.33 -15.40
CA GLU A 6 -10.80 20.12 -15.18
C GLU A 6 -9.57 19.21 -15.07
N LEU A 7 -9.69 18.01 -14.50
CA LEU A 7 -8.62 17.02 -14.47
C LEU A 7 -8.26 16.50 -15.87
N GLN A 8 -9.25 16.28 -16.73
CA GLN A 8 -9.02 15.87 -18.13
C GLN A 8 -8.40 16.99 -18.98
N GLN A 9 -8.81 18.25 -18.75
CA GLN A 9 -8.18 19.41 -19.39
C GLN A 9 -6.73 19.58 -18.93
N TRP A 10 -6.41 19.32 -17.67
CA TRP A 10 -5.05 19.29 -17.14
C TRP A 10 -4.20 18.16 -17.73
N GLY A 11 -4.78 16.98 -17.94
CA GLY A 11 -4.10 15.87 -18.64
C GLY A 11 -3.73 16.24 -20.07
N LYS A 12 -4.65 16.86 -20.82
CA LYS A 12 -4.39 17.34 -22.19
C LYS A 12 -3.37 18.47 -22.23
N PHE A 13 -3.37 19.36 -21.23
CA PHE A 13 -2.38 20.43 -21.07
C PHE A 13 -0.97 19.87 -20.86
N ARG A 14 -0.81 18.84 -20.00
CA ARG A 14 0.47 18.16 -19.76
C ARG A 14 1.08 17.58 -21.04
N THR A 15 0.27 16.95 -21.88
CA THR A 15 0.74 16.36 -23.15
C THR A 15 1.16 17.44 -24.15
N LYS A 16 0.44 18.57 -24.19
CA LYS A 16 0.82 19.73 -25.01
C LYS A 16 2.13 20.38 -24.56
N VAL A 17 2.32 20.55 -23.24
CA VAL A 17 3.55 21.11 -22.66
C VAL A 17 4.77 20.21 -22.89
N LEU A 18 4.58 18.88 -22.92
CA LEU A 18 5.64 17.94 -23.25
C LEU A 18 5.99 17.94 -24.75
N ALA A 19 5.00 18.12 -25.63
CA ALA A 19 5.20 18.21 -27.07
C ALA A 19 5.80 19.55 -27.53
N GLU A 20 5.53 20.64 -26.81
CA GLU A 20 6.01 22.00 -27.15
C GLU A 20 7.32 22.38 -26.41
N ARG A 21 8.01 21.41 -25.80
CA ARG A 21 9.18 21.66 -24.92
C ARG A 21 10.43 22.21 -25.64
N ASP A 22 10.44 22.23 -26.97
CA ASP A 22 11.45 22.94 -27.77
C ASP A 22 11.18 24.45 -27.92
N PHE A 23 10.11 24.98 -27.33
CA PHE A 23 9.70 26.37 -27.49
C PHE A 23 9.26 27.04 -26.18
N ILE A 24 10.14 27.17 -25.18
CA ILE A 24 9.92 28.20 -24.14
C ILE A 24 11.20 29.04 -23.95
N PRO A 25 11.19 30.28 -24.46
CA PRO A 25 12.22 31.26 -24.18
C PRO A 25 12.04 31.80 -22.76
N ILE A 26 13.16 31.89 -22.03
CA ILE A 26 13.32 32.45 -20.68
C ILE A 26 12.90 31.49 -19.55
N LYS A 27 13.92 30.83 -18.98
CA LYS A 27 13.82 30.01 -17.78
C LYS A 27 13.44 30.89 -16.56
N PRO A 28 12.45 30.52 -15.74
CA PRO A 28 12.13 31.24 -14.50
C PRO A 28 13.28 31.16 -13.49
N PRO A 29 13.40 32.12 -12.55
CA PRO A 29 14.56 32.28 -11.67
C PRO A 29 14.83 31.11 -10.69
N ASN A 30 13.93 30.12 -10.63
CA ASN A 30 14.08 28.90 -9.82
C ASN A 30 14.00 27.62 -10.66
N TRP A 31 14.31 27.70 -11.96
CA TRP A 31 14.19 26.58 -12.89
C TRP A 31 14.96 25.35 -12.43
N ASP A 32 16.19 25.49 -11.96
CA ASP A 32 16.99 24.34 -11.53
C ASP A 32 16.45 23.71 -10.24
N SER A 33 15.85 24.49 -9.34
CA SER A 33 15.20 23.96 -8.14
C SER A 33 13.88 23.24 -8.47
N LEU A 34 13.13 23.77 -9.44
CA LEU A 34 11.89 23.16 -9.94
C LEU A 34 12.21 21.86 -10.69
N VAL A 35 13.20 21.87 -11.58
CA VAL A 35 13.68 20.70 -12.33
C VAL A 35 14.25 19.67 -11.38
N ASN A 36 15.05 20.04 -10.38
CA ASN A 36 15.56 19.09 -9.38
C ASN A 36 14.45 18.53 -8.48
N LYS A 37 13.39 19.30 -8.16
CA LYS A 37 12.20 18.76 -7.47
C LYS A 37 11.38 17.82 -8.36
N LEU A 38 11.30 18.10 -9.65
CA LEU A 38 10.61 17.27 -10.63
C LEU A 38 11.40 15.98 -10.94
N LEU A 39 12.73 16.08 -11.07
CA LEU A 39 13.64 14.95 -11.21
C LEU A 39 13.69 14.12 -9.92
N ALA A 40 13.71 14.71 -8.73
CA ALA A 40 13.60 13.97 -7.47
C ALA A 40 12.24 13.29 -7.28
N ARG A 41 11.17 13.79 -7.94
CA ARG A 41 9.88 13.11 -8.03
C ARG A 41 9.84 12.04 -9.13
N ALA A 42 10.60 12.21 -10.22
CA ALA A 42 10.71 11.25 -11.31
C ALA A 42 11.68 10.09 -11.00
N VAL A 43 12.72 10.29 -10.19
CA VAL A 43 13.62 9.23 -9.70
C VAL A 43 12.96 8.37 -8.61
N LYS A 44 11.83 8.83 -8.04
CA LYS A 44 10.91 8.00 -7.25
C LYS A 44 9.95 7.13 -8.11
N LEU A 45 10.06 7.20 -9.44
CA LEU A 45 9.23 6.47 -10.41
C LEU A 45 10.00 5.37 -11.17
N GLU A 46 11.22 5.02 -10.76
CA GLU A 46 11.90 3.80 -11.23
C GLU A 46 11.78 2.70 -10.18
N ALA A 47 10.57 2.16 -10.07
CA ALA A 47 10.31 0.80 -9.63
C ALA A 47 9.34 0.19 -10.66
N PRO A 48 9.39 -1.14 -10.90
CA PRO A 48 8.73 -1.77 -12.03
C PRO A 48 7.22 -1.50 -12.07
N VAL A 49 6.71 -1.54 -13.30
CA VAL A 49 5.38 -1.14 -13.74
C VAL A 49 4.29 -2.03 -13.11
N ASP A 50 3.26 -1.39 -12.56
CA ASP A 50 1.89 -1.88 -12.28
C ASP A 50 1.33 -2.18 -10.87
N ALA A 51 2.12 -2.26 -9.79
CA ALA A 51 1.53 -2.21 -8.44
C ALA A 51 1.34 -0.75 -7.97
N SER A 52 0.09 -0.22 -7.95
CA SER A 52 -0.18 1.12 -7.38
C SER A 52 0.49 1.29 -6.00
N PRO A 53 0.99 2.49 -5.62
CA PRO A 53 1.69 2.69 -4.33
C PRO A 53 0.90 2.22 -3.09
N GLU A 54 -0.43 2.16 -3.21
CA GLU A 54 -1.32 1.61 -2.21
C GLU A 54 -1.28 0.07 -2.15
N ASN A 55 -1.26 -0.62 -3.29
CA ASN A 55 -1.15 -2.08 -3.37
C ASN A 55 0.18 -2.55 -2.79
N GLU A 56 1.27 -1.87 -3.12
CA GLU A 56 2.59 -2.17 -2.55
C GLU A 56 2.59 -2.04 -1.02
N ALA A 57 1.92 -1.01 -0.48
CA ALA A 57 1.76 -0.82 0.95
C ALA A 57 0.91 -1.93 1.61
N LYS A 58 -0.22 -2.30 0.99
CA LYS A 58 -1.09 -3.39 1.46
C LYS A 58 -0.34 -4.72 1.52
N LEU A 59 0.35 -5.08 0.43
CA LEU A 59 1.13 -6.32 0.34
C LEU A 59 2.29 -6.33 1.34
N SER A 60 2.98 -5.19 1.52
CA SER A 60 4.05 -5.06 2.52
C SER A 60 3.54 -5.30 3.94
N ILE A 61 2.41 -4.70 4.30
CA ILE A 61 1.81 -4.85 5.63
C ILE A 61 1.28 -6.27 5.82
N LYS A 62 0.69 -6.88 4.79
CA LYS A 62 0.27 -8.28 4.83
C LYS A 62 1.46 -9.21 5.05
N ARG A 63 2.54 -9.06 4.28
CA ARG A 63 3.78 -9.83 4.46
C ARG A 63 4.33 -9.70 5.87
N TRP A 64 4.23 -8.53 6.50
CA TRP A 64 4.64 -8.35 7.89
C TRP A 64 3.79 -9.20 8.86
N PHE A 65 2.46 -9.23 8.70
CA PHE A 65 1.60 -10.10 9.49
C PHE A 65 1.95 -11.58 9.28
N ASP A 66 2.11 -12.00 8.03
CA ASP A 66 2.44 -13.39 7.69
C ASP A 66 3.81 -13.81 8.27
N GLN A 67 4.80 -12.90 8.31
CA GLN A 67 6.12 -13.14 8.92
C GLN A 67 6.09 -13.20 10.44
N ARG A 68 5.24 -12.40 11.09
CA ARG A 68 5.20 -12.27 12.55
C ARG A 68 4.28 -13.30 13.21
N GLY A 69 3.25 -13.75 12.49
CA GLY A 69 2.28 -14.70 12.96
C GLY A 69 1.38 -14.18 14.09
N GLU A 70 0.48 -15.06 14.50
CA GLU A 70 -0.47 -14.82 15.57
C GLU A 70 0.19 -14.95 16.96
N GLY A 71 -0.08 -13.98 17.83
CA GLY A 71 0.32 -13.93 19.22
C GLY A 71 -0.90 -14.04 20.13
N SER A 72 -0.71 -14.71 21.28
CA SER A 72 -1.80 -14.99 22.23
C SER A 72 -1.70 -14.18 23.51
N GLU A 73 -0.52 -13.59 23.76
CA GLU A 73 -0.20 -12.84 24.97
C GLU A 73 0.14 -11.39 24.63
N TYR A 74 -0.05 -10.50 25.60
CA TYR A 74 0.16 -9.07 25.36
C TYR A 74 1.62 -8.74 24.97
N SER A 75 2.59 -9.48 25.53
CA SER A 75 4.01 -9.37 25.18
C SER A 75 4.28 -9.67 23.70
N ASP A 76 3.57 -10.64 23.13
CA ASP A 76 3.70 -11.00 21.71
C ASP A 76 3.28 -9.82 20.84
N ILE A 77 2.15 -9.19 21.18
CA ILE A 77 1.62 -8.04 20.45
C ILE A 77 2.55 -6.82 20.55
N GLN A 78 3.16 -6.61 21.70
CA GLN A 78 4.19 -5.56 21.87
C GLN A 78 5.44 -5.82 21.03
N SER A 79 5.77 -7.09 20.76
CA SER A 79 6.92 -7.48 19.93
C SER A 79 6.64 -7.41 18.42
N GLY A 80 5.36 -7.36 18.03
CA GLY A 80 4.90 -7.19 16.66
C GLY A 80 4.07 -8.34 16.09
N SER A 81 3.69 -9.34 16.88
CA SER A 81 2.65 -10.30 16.46
C SER A 81 1.26 -9.63 16.44
N TYR A 82 0.32 -10.24 15.72
CA TYR A 82 -1.08 -9.82 15.73
C TYR A 82 -1.93 -10.81 16.55
N ALA A 83 -3.09 -10.39 17.02
CA ALA A 83 -4.09 -11.28 17.60
C ALA A 83 -5.31 -11.35 16.67
N LEU A 84 -5.84 -12.55 16.46
CA LEU A 84 -7.13 -12.71 15.79
C LEU A 84 -8.23 -12.41 16.81
N VAL A 85 -9.02 -11.36 16.56
CA VAL A 85 -10.05 -10.90 17.51
C VAL A 85 -11.38 -10.67 16.81
N PRO A 86 -12.50 -10.99 17.46
CA PRO A 86 -13.81 -10.60 16.95
C PRO A 86 -14.05 -9.11 17.19
N TYR A 87 -14.68 -8.46 16.22
CA TYR A 87 -15.23 -7.12 16.34
C TYR A 87 -16.67 -7.10 15.83
N ARG A 88 -17.50 -6.33 16.52
CA ARG A 88 -18.90 -6.09 16.18
C ARG A 88 -19.18 -4.61 16.37
N GLY A 89 -19.41 -3.89 15.28
CA GLY A 89 -19.66 -2.46 15.31
C GLY A 89 -20.35 -1.94 14.05
N PRO A 90 -20.51 -0.61 13.93
CA PRO A 90 -21.12 0.01 12.76
C PRO A 90 -20.39 -0.33 11.45
N GLU A 91 -19.07 -0.50 11.49
CA GLU A 91 -18.23 -0.86 10.34
C GLU A 91 -18.47 -2.29 9.84
N THR A 92 -19.10 -3.14 10.66
CA THR A 92 -19.42 -4.53 10.33
C THR A 92 -20.92 -4.77 10.22
N ASP A 93 -21.74 -3.73 10.08
CA ASP A 93 -23.22 -3.81 10.12
C ASP A 93 -23.73 -4.53 11.38
N TYR A 94 -22.99 -4.41 12.49
CA TYR A 94 -23.23 -5.13 13.73
C TYR A 94 -23.19 -6.65 13.60
N GLU A 95 -22.52 -7.19 12.59
CA GLU A 95 -22.13 -8.60 12.51
C GLU A 95 -20.78 -8.81 13.17
N SER A 96 -20.57 -10.00 13.75
CA SER A 96 -19.27 -10.35 14.33
C SER A 96 -18.32 -10.77 13.21
N LYS A 97 -17.27 -9.99 12.98
CA LYS A 97 -16.22 -10.29 12.00
C LYS A 97 -14.86 -10.38 12.69
N GLU A 98 -13.98 -11.19 12.14
CA GLU A 98 -12.62 -11.34 12.64
C GLU A 98 -11.71 -10.25 12.10
N TYR A 99 -10.78 -9.80 12.95
CA TYR A 99 -9.81 -8.78 12.63
C TYR A 99 -8.43 -9.20 13.14
N TRP A 100 -7.39 -8.79 12.42
CA TRP A 100 -6.01 -8.84 12.89
C TRP A 100 -5.72 -7.60 13.71
N ALA A 101 -5.72 -7.73 15.03
CA ALA A 101 -5.43 -6.65 15.96
C ALA A 101 -3.95 -6.62 16.36
N PHE A 102 -3.35 -5.43 16.35
CA PHE A 102 -1.92 -5.26 16.52
C PHE A 102 -1.55 -3.88 17.09
N GLN A 103 -0.29 -3.74 17.53
CA GLN A 103 0.28 -2.44 17.87
C GLN A 103 0.96 -1.80 16.65
N PRO A 104 0.72 -0.50 16.39
CA PRO A 104 1.30 0.17 15.23
C PRO A 104 2.82 0.40 15.34
N THR A 105 3.37 0.50 16.56
CA THR A 105 4.77 0.86 16.77
C THR A 105 5.73 -0.18 16.19
N PRO A 106 5.58 -1.49 16.44
CA PRO A 106 6.39 -2.53 15.78
C PRO A 106 6.33 -2.48 14.26
N LEU A 107 5.13 -2.31 13.67
CA LEU A 107 4.96 -2.20 12.22
C LEU A 107 5.70 -0.98 11.65
N LEU A 108 5.56 0.19 12.27
CA LEU A 108 6.26 1.41 11.84
C LEU A 108 7.79 1.27 11.90
N ARG A 109 8.31 0.60 12.94
CA ARG A 109 9.76 0.30 13.04
C ARG A 109 10.22 -0.62 11.93
N TRP A 110 9.44 -1.65 11.61
CA TRP A 110 9.72 -2.59 10.52
C TRP A 110 9.69 -1.89 9.15
N LEU A 111 8.64 -1.11 8.85
CA LEU A 111 8.53 -0.35 7.60
C LEU A 111 9.75 0.56 7.36
N LYS A 112 10.25 1.21 8.41
CA LYS A 112 11.44 2.05 8.34
C LYS A 112 12.72 1.23 8.13
N ARG A 113 12.90 0.15 8.89
CA ARG A 113 14.15 -0.64 8.92
C ARG A 113 14.30 -1.52 7.69
N ASP A 114 13.25 -2.26 7.33
CA ASP A 114 13.30 -3.34 6.34
C ASP A 114 12.93 -2.84 4.93
N LEU A 115 12.06 -1.81 4.83
CA LEU A 115 11.65 -1.24 3.54
C LEU A 115 12.20 0.17 3.27
N GLY A 116 12.92 0.77 4.23
CA GLY A 116 13.37 2.17 4.12
C GLY A 116 12.24 3.21 4.07
N LYS A 117 10.99 2.80 4.32
CA LYS A 117 9.81 3.65 4.20
C LYS A 117 9.54 4.37 5.51
N THR A 118 9.75 5.68 5.52
CA THR A 118 9.39 6.52 6.67
C THR A 118 7.95 6.98 6.52
N ILE A 119 7.05 6.32 7.25
CA ILE A 119 5.61 6.63 7.29
C ILE A 119 5.28 7.13 8.70
N THR A 120 4.52 8.23 8.80
CA THR A 120 4.07 8.71 10.12
C THR A 120 2.92 7.85 10.63
N ARG A 121 2.70 7.84 11.96
CA ARG A 121 1.58 7.13 12.55
C ARG A 121 0.24 7.58 11.96
N ASP A 122 0.06 8.88 11.77
CA ASP A 122 -1.20 9.43 11.25
C ASP A 122 -1.40 9.09 9.78
N SER A 123 -0.35 9.14 8.96
CA SER A 123 -0.41 8.70 7.56
C SER A 123 -0.76 7.21 7.44
N LEU A 124 -0.15 6.37 8.28
CA LEU A 124 -0.45 4.93 8.32
C LEU A 124 -1.92 4.70 8.71
N TRP A 125 -2.40 5.41 9.74
CA TRP A 125 -3.79 5.30 10.16
C TRP A 125 -4.76 5.73 9.04
N ALA A 126 -4.48 6.84 8.36
CA ALA A 126 -5.32 7.33 7.27
C ALA A 126 -5.47 6.30 6.13
N MET A 127 -4.38 5.62 5.76
CA MET A 127 -4.43 4.52 4.78
C MET A 127 -5.29 3.36 5.29
N MET A 128 -5.04 2.91 6.52
CA MET A 128 -5.76 1.79 7.11
C MET A 128 -7.27 2.02 7.23
N VAL A 129 -7.72 3.24 7.53
CA VAL A 129 -9.16 3.57 7.56
C VAL A 129 -9.80 3.29 6.21
N GLY A 130 -9.13 3.63 5.10
CA GLY A 130 -9.59 3.30 3.74
C GLY A 130 -9.67 1.80 3.46
N TRP A 131 -9.02 0.97 4.28
CA TRP A 131 -8.98 -0.49 4.16
C TRP A 131 -9.88 -1.19 5.20
N GLY A 132 -10.77 -0.45 5.87
CA GLY A 132 -11.64 -1.00 6.92
C GLY A 132 -10.99 -1.09 8.30
N GLY A 133 -9.89 -0.35 8.52
CA GLY A 133 -9.16 -0.35 9.77
C GLY A 133 -9.93 0.28 10.93
N ILE A 134 -9.87 -0.36 12.10
CA ILE A 134 -10.60 0.04 13.31
C ILE A 134 -9.65 0.23 14.51
N LYS A 135 -10.13 0.97 15.53
CA LYS A 135 -9.48 1.08 16.84
C LYS A 135 -10.46 0.63 17.91
N TRP A 136 -10.12 -0.43 18.62
CA TRP A 136 -10.96 -0.94 19.70
C TRP A 136 -10.12 -1.39 20.88
N GLN A 137 -10.78 -1.64 22.01
CA GLN A 137 -10.18 -2.21 23.19
C GLN A 137 -10.55 -3.68 23.30
N TRP A 138 -9.55 -4.55 23.16
CA TRP A 138 -9.71 -5.99 23.34
C TRP A 138 -9.00 -6.44 24.61
N ARG A 139 -9.41 -7.59 25.14
CA ARG A 139 -8.69 -8.28 26.22
C ARG A 139 -7.79 -9.34 25.60
N ILE A 140 -6.47 -9.16 25.71
CA ILE A 140 -5.47 -10.08 25.14
C ILE A 140 -4.83 -10.88 26.28
N GLY A 141 -4.79 -12.21 26.13
CA GLY A 141 -4.21 -13.15 27.10
C GLY A 141 -5.03 -14.44 27.23
N LYS A 142 -4.39 -15.52 27.65
CA LYS A 142 -5.01 -16.84 27.82
C LYS A 142 -5.91 -16.89 29.06
N GLY A 143 -6.98 -17.69 29.00
CA GLY A 143 -7.69 -18.18 30.20
C GLY A 143 -8.45 -17.13 31.02
N GLY A 144 -9.11 -16.17 30.38
CA GLY A 144 -10.03 -15.23 31.07
C GLY A 144 -9.36 -14.07 31.83
N ALA A 145 -8.04 -14.10 32.01
CA ALA A 145 -7.23 -13.04 32.63
C ALA A 145 -6.61 -12.07 31.60
N GLY A 146 -7.31 -11.79 30.50
CA GLY A 146 -6.79 -10.94 29.43
C GLY A 146 -6.60 -9.48 29.86
N THR A 147 -5.48 -8.88 29.47
CA THR A 147 -5.19 -7.46 29.70
C THR A 147 -6.01 -6.62 28.73
N PRO A 148 -6.79 -5.62 29.18
CA PRO A 148 -7.49 -4.70 28.29
C PRO A 148 -6.47 -3.78 27.60
N VAL A 149 -6.45 -3.80 26.27
CA VAL A 149 -5.48 -3.04 25.47
C VAL A 149 -6.19 -2.42 24.28
N ARG A 150 -5.91 -1.15 24.02
CA ARG A 150 -6.37 -0.46 22.81
C ARG A 150 -5.43 -0.77 21.65
N LEU A 151 -5.96 -1.47 20.65
CA LEU A 151 -5.20 -1.90 19.47
C LEU A 151 -5.76 -1.26 18.21
N TRP A 152 -4.96 -1.31 17.15
CA TRP A 152 -5.46 -1.09 15.79
C TRP A 152 -5.79 -2.45 15.22
N ALA A 153 -6.76 -2.52 14.31
CA ALA A 153 -7.05 -3.78 13.63
C ALA A 153 -7.41 -3.57 12.17
N LEU A 154 -7.11 -4.57 11.35
CA LEU A 154 -7.50 -4.65 9.94
C LEU A 154 -8.27 -5.94 9.71
N PRO A 155 -9.24 -5.94 8.79
CA PRO A 155 -9.89 -7.17 8.40
C PRO A 155 -8.87 -8.05 7.62
N PRO A 156 -8.84 -9.38 7.79
CA PRO A 156 -7.83 -10.25 7.18
C PRO A 156 -7.77 -10.18 5.64
N ASP A 157 -8.89 -9.82 5.02
CA ASP A 157 -9.07 -9.68 3.57
C ASP A 157 -8.64 -8.32 3.00
N PHE A 158 -8.12 -7.40 3.82
CA PHE A 158 -7.79 -6.03 3.39
C PHE A 158 -6.84 -5.95 2.18
N ALA A 159 -6.00 -6.97 1.99
CA ALA A 159 -5.01 -7.06 0.93
C ALA A 159 -5.45 -7.95 -0.25
N MET A 160 -6.60 -8.64 -0.19
CA MET A 160 -7.04 -9.55 -1.27
C MET A 160 -7.08 -8.86 -2.63
N SER A 161 -7.58 -7.62 -2.68
CA SER A 161 -7.63 -6.84 -3.93
C SER A 161 -6.24 -6.54 -4.52
N ALA A 162 -5.22 -6.41 -3.68
CA ALA A 162 -3.84 -6.22 -4.12
C ALA A 162 -3.23 -7.55 -4.60
N GLU A 163 -3.52 -8.66 -3.93
CA GLU A 163 -3.07 -10.00 -4.34
C GLU A 163 -3.62 -10.39 -5.72
N PHE A 164 -4.92 -10.16 -5.95
CA PHE A 164 -5.53 -10.40 -7.26
C PHE A 164 -4.98 -9.52 -8.39
N ALA A 165 -4.49 -8.31 -8.07
CA ALA A 165 -3.86 -7.46 -9.06
C ALA A 165 -2.50 -8.05 -9.49
N THR A 166 -1.69 -8.48 -8.53
CA THR A 166 -0.39 -9.10 -8.80
C THR A 166 -0.52 -10.42 -9.56
N GLU A 167 -1.47 -11.29 -9.20
CA GLU A 167 -1.70 -12.55 -9.92
C GLU A 167 -2.14 -12.33 -11.38
N LYS A 168 -2.85 -11.23 -11.68
CA LYS A 168 -3.26 -10.89 -13.04
C LYS A 168 -2.09 -10.37 -13.87
N GLU A 169 -1.22 -9.58 -13.26
CA GLU A 169 0.01 -9.07 -13.89
C GLU A 169 0.97 -10.23 -14.21
N GLU A 170 1.21 -11.13 -13.26
CA GLU A 170 2.08 -12.31 -13.46
C GLU A 170 1.57 -13.21 -14.61
N LYS A 171 0.25 -13.45 -14.68
CA LYS A 171 -0.34 -14.23 -15.77
C LYS A 171 -0.29 -13.52 -17.13
N GLN A 172 -0.34 -12.19 -17.15
CA GLN A 172 -0.19 -11.43 -18.39
C GLN A 172 1.25 -11.42 -18.88
N GLU A 173 2.24 -11.34 -17.98
CA GLU A 173 3.65 -11.49 -18.32
C GLU A 173 3.97 -12.90 -18.84
N GLU A 174 3.47 -13.96 -18.19
CA GLU A 174 3.65 -15.35 -18.66
C GLU A 174 3.07 -15.59 -20.06
N MET A 175 1.87 -15.06 -20.35
CA MET A 175 1.26 -15.18 -21.68
C MET A 175 1.98 -14.34 -22.75
N GLY A 176 2.51 -13.17 -22.39
CA GLY A 176 3.27 -12.32 -23.31
C GLY A 176 4.64 -12.91 -23.68
N ILE A 177 5.25 -13.72 -22.80
CA ILE A 177 6.50 -14.45 -23.09
C ILE A 177 6.22 -15.66 -24.00
N ALA A 178 5.11 -16.36 -23.80
CA ALA A 178 4.73 -17.52 -24.61
C ALA A 178 4.43 -17.17 -26.08
N GLU A 179 3.98 -15.96 -26.39
CA GLU A 179 3.78 -15.49 -27.77
C GLU A 179 5.06 -15.01 -28.45
N GLY A 180 6.17 -14.84 -27.70
CA GLY A 180 7.47 -14.36 -28.22
C GLY A 180 8.45 -15.45 -28.68
N GLU A 181 8.19 -16.72 -28.40
CA GLU A 181 9.09 -17.85 -28.73
C GLU A 181 8.66 -18.63 -30.00
N GLY A 182 7.82 -18.04 -30.85
CA GLY A 182 7.17 -18.74 -31.96
C GLY A 182 7.35 -18.12 -33.34
N GLU A 183 8.55 -17.73 -33.78
CA GLU A 183 8.79 -17.45 -35.21
C GLU A 183 10.28 -17.51 -35.60
N GLU A 184 10.84 -18.71 -35.74
CA GLU A 184 11.90 -18.97 -36.73
C GLU A 184 11.50 -20.22 -37.52
N MET A 185 10.78 -20.02 -38.63
CA MET A 185 10.72 -21.03 -39.68
C MET A 185 12.08 -21.06 -40.39
N PRO A 186 12.76 -22.21 -40.50
CA PRO A 186 13.93 -22.31 -41.36
C PRO A 186 13.48 -22.26 -42.82
N ASP A 187 14.02 -21.29 -43.57
CA ASP A 187 13.91 -21.25 -45.02
C ASP A 187 14.51 -22.52 -45.63
N ILE A 188 13.71 -23.24 -46.44
CA ILE A 188 14.14 -24.36 -47.30
C ILE A 188 13.86 -23.99 -48.75
#